data_AF-A0A1G0R1M6-F1
#
_entry.id   AF-A0A1G0R1M6-F1
#
_cell.length_a   1.000
_cell.length_b   1.000
_cell.length_c   1.000
_cell.angle_alpha   90.00
_cell.angle_beta   90.00
_cell.angle_gamma   90.00
#
_symmetry.space_group_name_H-M   'P 1'
#
loop_
_entity.id
_entity.type
_entity.pdbx_description
1 polymer ?
#
loop_
_entity_poly.entity_id
_entity_poly.type
_entity_poly.pdbx_seq_one_letter_code
_entity_poly.pdbx_strand_id
1 'polypeptide(L)'
;MLDIEFMSELLIGVMHGPQGGSSKIIDEYYEQYEDYEDEFPEQHRTQKLFKEVLAIIQSIFPKIKETRWSNKTDFYTLFVGLASLLRKYELTGGGVRNVRKALEKFAEDTDLRLADEHATVSKTVINYVRAVEKGANDKKRRANRHAALLAIIGEYFKPRKKSA
;
A
#
# COMPACT_ATOMS: atom_id res chain seq x y z
N MET A 1 -12.92 -16.83 4.37
CA MET A 1 -12.28 -16.27 5.57
C MET A 1 -11.05 -15.44 5.23
N LEU A 2 -10.01 -16.02 4.59
CA LEU A 2 -8.78 -15.26 4.23
C LEU A 2 -9.02 -14.02 3.36
N ASP A 3 -10.02 -14.07 2.46
CA ASP A 3 -10.36 -12.93 1.60
C ASP A 3 -11.06 -11.81 2.36
N ILE A 4 -11.92 -12.15 3.33
CA ILE A 4 -12.61 -11.15 4.17
C ILE A 4 -11.60 -10.50 5.11
N GLU A 5 -10.77 -11.28 5.78
CA GLU A 5 -9.72 -10.74 6.66
C GLU A 5 -8.78 -9.81 5.88
N PHE A 6 -8.38 -10.19 4.66
CA PHE A 6 -7.52 -9.32 3.86
C PHE A 6 -8.22 -8.02 3.46
N MET A 7 -9.51 -8.07 3.11
CA MET A 7 -10.29 -6.87 2.84
C MET A 7 -10.37 -5.96 4.08
N SER A 8 -10.55 -6.54 5.26
CA SER A 8 -10.50 -5.81 6.54
C SER A 8 -9.13 -5.16 6.76
N GLU A 9 -8.04 -5.89 6.52
CA GLU A 9 -6.69 -5.34 6.61
C GLU A 9 -6.47 -4.16 5.66
N LEU A 10 -6.95 -4.24 4.43
CA LEU A 10 -6.88 -3.13 3.46
C LEU A 10 -7.71 -1.94 3.92
N LEU A 11 -8.94 -2.17 4.40
CA LEU A 11 -9.82 -1.11 4.90
C LEU A 11 -9.21 -0.39 6.11
N ILE A 12 -8.75 -1.17 7.10
CA ILE A 12 -8.01 -0.66 8.26
C ILE A 12 -6.76 0.09 7.80
N GLY A 13 -6.04 -0.45 6.82
CA GLY A 13 -4.87 0.19 6.21
C GLY A 13 -5.18 1.55 5.57
N VAL A 14 -6.32 1.65 4.88
CA VAL A 14 -6.80 2.90 4.29
C VAL A 14 -7.13 3.92 5.36
N MET A 15 -7.73 3.52 6.49
CA MET A 15 -8.14 4.44 7.57
C MET A 15 -6.97 4.86 8.45
N HIS A 16 -6.17 3.89 8.87
CA HIS A 16 -5.20 4.01 9.97
C HIS A 16 -3.73 3.88 9.53
N GLY A 17 -3.46 3.70 8.24
CA GLY A 17 -2.12 3.42 7.73
C GLY A 17 -1.67 1.98 8.04
N PRO A 18 -0.38 1.64 7.88
CA PRO A 18 0.11 0.27 8.07
C PRO A 18 -0.10 -0.22 9.51
N GLN A 19 -0.96 -1.23 9.68
CA GLN A 19 -1.23 -1.91 10.96
C GLN A 19 -0.77 -3.37 10.93
N GLY A 20 -0.65 -4.00 12.10
CA GLY A 20 -0.35 -5.43 12.16
C GLY A 20 -1.46 -6.27 11.53
N GLY A 21 -1.11 -7.44 10.99
CA GLY A 21 -2.04 -8.36 10.36
C GLY A 21 -2.29 -9.59 11.22
N SER A 22 -3.37 -9.56 12.01
CA SER A 22 -3.90 -10.71 12.74
C SER A 22 -5.40 -10.53 12.98
N SER A 23 -6.14 -11.62 13.12
CA SER A 23 -7.58 -11.57 13.40
C SER A 23 -7.88 -10.78 14.68
N LYS A 24 -7.06 -10.96 15.73
CA LYS A 24 -7.14 -10.17 16.97
C LYS A 24 -7.08 -8.65 16.71
N ILE A 25 -6.17 -8.19 15.85
CA ILE A 25 -6.07 -6.76 15.54
C ILE A 25 -7.30 -6.29 14.76
N ILE A 26 -7.84 -7.12 13.87
CA ILE A 26 -9.06 -6.80 13.13
C ILE A 26 -10.24 -6.66 14.10
N ASP A 27 -10.38 -7.60 15.05
CA ASP A 27 -11.42 -7.57 16.07
C ASP A 27 -11.31 -6.30 16.94
N GLU A 28 -10.11 -5.96 17.41
CA GLU A 28 -9.84 -4.71 18.16
C GLU A 28 -10.22 -3.44 17.36
N TYR A 29 -10.16 -3.48 16.02
CA TYR A 29 -10.61 -2.37 15.19
C TYR A 29 -12.12 -2.38 14.97
N TYR A 30 -12.76 -3.54 14.90
CA TYR A 30 -14.21 -3.64 14.78
C TYR A 30 -14.91 -3.19 16.06
N GLU A 31 -14.39 -3.57 17.23
CA GLU A 31 -14.88 -3.12 18.54
C GLU A 31 -14.96 -1.59 18.64
N GLN A 32 -14.01 -0.86 18.02
CA GLN A 32 -14.02 0.62 18.00
C GLN A 32 -15.19 1.22 17.23
N TYR A 33 -15.87 0.43 16.41
CA TYR A 33 -16.98 0.87 15.57
C TYR A 33 -18.30 0.15 15.90
N GLU A 34 -18.37 -0.66 16.96
CA GLU A 34 -19.59 -1.40 17.34
C GLU A 34 -20.73 -0.47 17.78
N ASP A 35 -20.40 0.70 18.35
CA ASP A 35 -21.40 1.68 18.82
C ASP A 35 -22.06 2.48 17.68
N TYR A 36 -21.66 2.29 16.42
CA TYR A 36 -22.28 2.96 15.27
C TYR A 36 -23.36 2.06 14.66
N GLU A 37 -24.63 2.51 14.71
CA GLU A 37 -25.78 1.72 14.26
C GLU A 37 -25.79 1.46 12.74
N ASP A 38 -25.46 2.47 11.92
CA ASP A 38 -25.61 2.41 10.46
C ASP A 38 -24.30 2.66 9.68
N GLU A 39 -23.58 3.74 10.03
CA GLU A 39 -22.35 4.13 9.34
C GLU A 39 -21.30 4.62 10.33
N PHE A 40 -20.06 4.19 10.14
CA PHE A 40 -18.94 4.70 10.93
C PHE A 40 -18.42 6.04 10.38
N PRO A 41 -17.73 6.86 11.19
CA PRO A 41 -17.22 8.15 10.77
C PRO A 41 -16.28 8.04 9.57
N GLU A 42 -16.44 8.94 8.59
CA GLU A 42 -15.67 8.94 7.35
C GLU A 42 -15.88 7.69 6.46
N GLN A 43 -16.92 6.87 6.67
CA GLN A 43 -17.24 5.69 5.87
C GLN A 43 -17.25 6.00 4.36
N HIS A 44 -18.04 6.98 3.92
CA HIS A 44 -18.11 7.36 2.51
C HIS A 44 -16.78 7.84 1.94
N ARG A 45 -16.01 8.60 2.72
CA ARG A 45 -14.69 9.08 2.30
C ARG A 45 -13.71 7.93 2.16
N THR A 46 -13.73 6.99 3.09
CA THR A 46 -12.91 5.78 3.08
C THR A 46 -13.26 4.90 1.87
N GLN A 47 -14.54 4.67 1.60
CA GLN A 47 -15.00 3.93 0.42
C GLN A 47 -14.58 4.62 -0.89
N LYS A 48 -14.69 5.94 -0.98
CA LYS A 48 -14.25 6.72 -2.15
C LYS A 48 -12.75 6.57 -2.38
N LEU A 49 -11.95 6.73 -1.33
CA LEU A 49 -10.50 6.57 -1.40
C LEU A 49 -10.10 5.14 -1.78
N PHE A 50 -10.79 4.13 -1.24
CA PHE A 50 -10.57 2.72 -1.58
C PHE A 50 -10.79 2.47 -3.09
N LYS A 51 -11.91 2.96 -3.64
CA LYS A 51 -12.22 2.87 -5.07
C LYS A 51 -11.20 3.61 -5.93
N GLU A 52 -10.76 4.80 -5.49
CA GLU A 52 -9.74 5.59 -6.18
C GLU A 52 -8.40 4.85 -6.23
N VAL A 53 -7.97 4.24 -5.12
CA VAL A 53 -6.74 3.43 -5.07
C VAL A 53 -6.83 2.26 -6.06
N LEU A 54 -7.95 1.53 -6.10
CA LEU A 54 -8.15 0.44 -7.06
C LEU A 54 -8.07 0.92 -8.51
N ALA A 55 -8.70 2.06 -8.84
CA ALA A 55 -8.66 2.62 -10.19
C ALA A 55 -7.24 3.03 -10.60
N ILE A 56 -6.48 3.60 -9.67
CA ILE A 56 -5.06 3.95 -9.90
C ILE A 56 -4.21 2.69 -10.08
N ILE A 57 -4.38 1.67 -9.24
CA ILE A 57 -3.66 0.39 -9.39
C ILE A 57 -3.99 -0.23 -10.75
N GLN A 58 -5.25 -0.27 -11.17
CA GLN A 58 -5.64 -0.80 -12.47
C GLN A 58 -5.03 0.00 -13.64
N SER A 59 -4.88 1.32 -13.48
CA SER A 59 -4.24 2.19 -14.47
C SER A 59 -2.73 1.94 -14.54
N ILE A 60 -2.08 1.76 -13.38
CA ILE A 60 -0.65 1.46 -13.28
C ILE A 60 -0.37 0.03 -13.76
N PHE A 61 -1.16 -0.98 -13.38
CA PHE A 61 -0.94 -2.38 -13.74
C PHE A 61 -2.22 -3.02 -14.29
N PRO A 62 -2.56 -2.81 -15.57
CA PRO A 62 -3.74 -3.43 -16.19
C PRO A 62 -3.73 -4.97 -16.10
N LYS A 63 -2.53 -5.54 -16.05
CA LYS A 63 -2.27 -6.97 -15.89
C LYS A 63 -1.51 -7.26 -14.59
N ILE A 64 -2.00 -6.79 -13.45
CA ILE A 64 -1.30 -6.91 -12.16
C ILE A 64 -0.88 -8.34 -11.82
N LYS A 65 -1.63 -9.36 -12.25
CA LYS A 65 -1.34 -10.79 -12.05
C LYS A 65 0.01 -11.22 -12.63
N GLU A 66 0.54 -10.51 -13.63
CA GLU A 66 1.84 -10.79 -14.24
C GLU A 66 2.99 -10.08 -13.51
N THR A 67 2.70 -9.35 -12.43
CA THR A 67 3.68 -8.53 -11.70
C THR A 67 3.87 -9.04 -10.28
N ARG A 68 5.02 -8.69 -9.67
CA ARG A 68 5.29 -8.92 -8.25
C ARG A 68 4.19 -8.38 -7.33
N TRP A 69 3.58 -7.25 -7.71
CA TRP A 69 2.52 -6.58 -6.94
C TRP A 69 1.22 -7.38 -6.84
N SER A 70 1.10 -8.53 -7.50
CA SER A 70 -0.02 -9.47 -7.30
C SER A 70 0.06 -10.28 -6.01
N ASN A 71 1.26 -10.42 -5.41
CA ASN A 71 1.37 -11.16 -4.15
C ASN A 71 0.79 -10.35 -2.99
N LYS A 72 0.20 -11.03 -2.00
CA LYS A 72 -0.56 -10.41 -0.90
C LYS A 72 0.24 -9.35 -0.13
N THR A 73 1.50 -9.64 0.17
CA THR A 73 2.38 -8.77 0.97
C THR A 73 2.71 -7.47 0.26
N ASP A 74 3.07 -7.55 -1.02
CA ASP A 74 3.42 -6.40 -1.84
C ASP A 74 2.17 -5.64 -2.27
N PHE A 75 1.06 -6.34 -2.56
CA PHE A 75 -0.23 -5.72 -2.84
C PHE A 75 -0.72 -4.87 -1.67
N TYR A 76 -0.69 -5.41 -0.44
CA TYR A 76 -1.03 -4.63 0.76
C TYR A 76 -0.20 -3.36 0.86
N THR A 77 1.11 -3.48 0.63
CA THR A 77 2.02 -2.34 0.72
C THR A 77 1.69 -1.30 -0.33
N LEU A 78 1.51 -1.72 -1.60
CA LEU A 78 1.12 -0.85 -2.72
C LEU A 78 -0.19 -0.13 -2.42
N PHE A 79 -1.20 -0.88 -2.00
CA PHE A 79 -2.55 -0.37 -1.74
C PHE A 79 -2.54 0.69 -0.64
N VAL A 80 -1.95 0.37 0.52
CA VAL A 80 -1.92 1.29 1.66
C VAL A 80 -1.01 2.50 1.37
N GLY A 81 0.09 2.32 0.65
CA GLY A 81 0.96 3.41 0.19
C GLY A 81 0.27 4.40 -0.74
N LEU A 82 -0.45 3.88 -1.73
CA LEU A 82 -1.24 4.72 -2.62
C LEU A 82 -2.38 5.41 -1.87
N ALA A 83 -3.04 4.74 -0.93
CA ALA A 83 -4.07 5.34 -0.09
C ALA A 83 -3.53 6.52 0.73
N SER A 84 -2.35 6.38 1.34
CA SER A 84 -1.75 7.45 2.14
C SER A 84 -1.35 8.66 1.30
N LEU A 85 -0.89 8.44 0.06
CA LEU A 85 -0.61 9.51 -0.90
C LEU A 85 -1.90 10.16 -1.40
N LEU A 86 -2.84 9.39 -1.94
CA LEU A 86 -4.07 9.89 -2.55
C LEU A 86 -4.98 10.65 -1.57
N ARG A 87 -4.86 10.39 -0.26
CA ARG A 87 -5.55 11.14 0.79
C ARG A 87 -5.22 12.64 0.77
N LYS A 88 -3.99 13.01 0.41
CA LYS A 88 -3.47 14.40 0.49
C LYS A 88 -2.97 14.94 -0.84
N TYR A 89 -2.64 14.05 -1.76
CA TYR A 89 -1.97 14.36 -3.00
C TYR A 89 -2.77 13.80 -4.18
N GLU A 90 -2.46 14.29 -5.37
CA GLU A 90 -2.94 13.79 -6.66
C GLU A 90 -1.76 13.47 -7.55
N LEU A 91 -1.95 12.53 -8.48
CA LEU A 91 -0.92 12.21 -9.48
C LEU A 91 -0.61 13.43 -10.35
N THR A 92 0.66 13.63 -10.65
CA THR A 92 1.12 14.62 -11.62
C THR A 92 0.73 14.21 -13.05
N GLY A 93 0.80 15.15 -14.01
CA GLY A 93 0.59 14.83 -15.42
C GLY A 93 1.62 13.81 -15.90
N GLY A 94 1.18 12.67 -16.43
CA GLY A 94 2.06 11.54 -16.76
C GLY A 94 2.47 10.67 -15.55
N GLY A 95 2.00 10.99 -14.35
CA GLY A 95 2.35 10.32 -13.09
C GLY A 95 2.10 8.81 -13.11
N VAL A 96 1.02 8.34 -13.75
CA VAL A 96 0.74 6.89 -13.90
C VAL A 96 1.90 6.16 -14.58
N ARG A 97 2.45 6.71 -15.68
CA ARG A 97 3.55 6.08 -16.41
C ARG A 97 4.84 6.09 -15.59
N ASN A 98 5.13 7.18 -14.89
CA ASN A 98 6.34 7.30 -14.09
C ASN A 98 6.29 6.41 -12.84
N VAL A 99 5.14 6.38 -12.15
CA VAL A 99 4.89 5.46 -11.04
C VAL A 99 5.02 4.01 -11.50
N ARG A 100 4.44 3.63 -12.64
CA ARG A 100 4.63 2.28 -13.22
C ARG A 100 6.11 1.94 -13.35
N LYS A 101 6.88 2.78 -14.04
CA LYS A 101 8.32 2.54 -14.26
C LYS A 101 9.10 2.42 -12.94
N ALA A 102 8.80 3.30 -11.98
CA ALA A 102 9.45 3.28 -10.68
C ALA A 102 9.14 1.99 -9.91
N LEU A 103 7.88 1.53 -9.94
CA LEU A 103 7.44 0.30 -9.30
C LEU A 103 7.96 -0.97 -10.00
N GLU A 104 8.08 -0.96 -11.33
CA GLU A 104 8.70 -2.05 -12.11
C GLU A 104 10.18 -2.18 -11.77
N LYS A 105 10.93 -1.07 -11.84
CA LYS A 105 12.35 -1.02 -11.45
C LYS A 105 12.55 -1.49 -10.01
N PHE A 106 11.69 -1.04 -9.09
CA PHE A 106 11.76 -1.43 -7.69
C PHE A 106 11.46 -2.92 -7.47
N ALA A 107 10.50 -3.49 -8.21
CA ALA A 107 10.22 -4.91 -8.18
C ALA A 107 11.41 -5.73 -8.70
N GLU A 108 11.99 -5.34 -9.84
CA GLU A 108 13.20 -5.97 -10.41
C GLU A 108 14.38 -5.95 -9.42
N ASP A 109 14.66 -4.81 -8.79
CA ASP A 109 15.75 -4.71 -7.81
C ASP A 109 15.46 -5.53 -6.55
N THR A 110 14.19 -5.63 -6.16
CA THR A 110 13.76 -6.45 -5.02
C THR A 110 13.95 -7.93 -5.32
N ASP A 111 13.55 -8.40 -6.51
CA ASP A 111 13.74 -9.77 -6.97
C ASP A 111 15.23 -10.11 -7.08
N LEU A 112 16.03 -9.21 -7.65
CA LEU A 112 17.48 -9.35 -7.73
C LEU A 112 18.11 -9.50 -6.34
N ARG A 113 17.73 -8.65 -5.38
CA ARG A 113 18.29 -8.67 -4.03
C ARG A 113 17.80 -9.82 -3.15
N LEU A 114 16.65 -10.41 -3.47
CA LEU A 114 16.16 -11.66 -2.88
C LEU A 114 16.92 -12.87 -3.45
N ALA A 115 17.28 -12.84 -4.73
CA ALA A 115 18.04 -13.92 -5.38
C ALA A 115 19.53 -13.91 -4.98
N ASP A 116 20.12 -12.72 -4.80
CA ASP A 116 21.52 -12.54 -4.39
C ASP A 116 21.62 -11.48 -3.29
N GLU A 117 22.09 -11.88 -2.11
CA GLU A 117 22.22 -10.96 -0.99
C GLU A 117 23.35 -9.93 -1.12
N HIS A 118 24.25 -10.11 -2.07
CA HIS A 118 25.33 -9.19 -2.36
C HIS A 118 25.03 -8.29 -3.57
N ALA A 119 23.85 -8.44 -4.19
CA ALA A 119 23.43 -7.60 -5.30
C ALA A 119 23.48 -6.11 -4.92
N THR A 120 24.10 -5.31 -5.79
CA THR A 120 24.22 -3.87 -5.60
C THR A 120 22.91 -3.19 -5.99
N VAL A 121 22.10 -2.87 -4.98
CA VAL A 121 20.81 -2.17 -5.12
C VAL A 121 20.72 -1.02 -4.13
N SER A 122 19.70 -0.18 -4.27
CA SER A 122 19.50 0.95 -3.35
C SER A 122 19.27 0.51 -1.90
N LYS A 123 19.62 1.37 -0.94
CA LYS A 123 19.32 1.15 0.50
C LYS A 123 17.82 0.94 0.74
N THR A 124 16.97 1.61 -0.03
CA THR A 124 15.51 1.48 0.02
C THR A 124 15.08 0.04 -0.30
N VAL A 125 15.64 -0.56 -1.35
CA VAL A 125 15.38 -1.97 -1.72
C VAL A 125 15.88 -2.93 -0.64
N ILE A 126 17.09 -2.73 -0.12
CA ILE A 126 17.64 -3.57 0.98
C ILE A 126 16.70 -3.56 2.20
N ASN A 127 16.22 -2.38 2.59
CA ASN A 127 15.31 -2.23 3.72
C ASN A 127 13.96 -2.88 3.44
N TYR A 128 13.47 -2.78 2.20
CA TYR A 128 12.23 -3.43 1.76
C TYR A 128 12.33 -4.95 1.83
N VAL A 129 13.36 -5.54 1.21
CA VAL A 129 13.61 -6.99 1.20
C VAL A 129 13.64 -7.54 2.63
N ARG A 130 14.43 -6.92 3.52
CA ARG A 130 14.50 -7.30 4.94
C ARG A 130 13.15 -7.22 5.66
N ALA A 131 12.24 -6.37 5.20
CA ALA A 131 10.90 -6.22 5.75
C ALA A 131 9.87 -7.17 5.10
N VAL A 132 10.16 -7.73 3.93
CA VAL A 132 9.37 -8.80 3.30
C VAL A 132 9.72 -10.15 3.93
N GLU A 133 11.01 -10.47 4.10
CA GLU A 133 11.48 -11.80 4.53
C GLU A 133 11.15 -12.15 5.98
N LYS A 134 11.01 -11.15 6.86
CA LYS A 134 10.85 -11.37 8.31
C LYS A 134 9.55 -10.78 8.82
N GLY A 135 8.57 -11.64 9.14
CA GLY A 135 7.34 -11.23 9.81
C GLY A 135 6.52 -10.25 8.96
N ALA A 136 6.12 -10.68 7.76
CA ALA A 136 5.52 -9.79 6.77
C ALA A 136 4.25 -9.08 7.26
N ASN A 137 3.56 -9.62 8.26
CA ASN A 137 2.35 -9.03 8.84
C ASN A 137 2.62 -8.17 10.08
N ASP A 138 3.84 -8.09 10.59
CA ASP A 138 4.15 -7.26 11.74
C ASP A 138 4.03 -5.77 11.40
N LYS A 139 3.45 -4.98 12.31
CA LYS A 139 3.23 -3.54 12.12
C LYS A 139 4.50 -2.79 11.72
N LYS A 140 5.62 -3.06 12.40
CA LYS A 140 6.92 -2.44 12.09
C LYS A 140 7.40 -2.76 10.67
N ARG A 141 7.17 -3.99 10.21
CA ARG A 141 7.61 -4.46 8.89
C ARG A 141 6.73 -3.86 7.79
N ARG A 142 5.41 -3.85 7.98
CA ARG A 142 4.47 -3.12 7.12
C ARG A 142 4.81 -1.63 7.04
N ALA A 143 5.15 -0.98 8.16
CA ALA A 143 5.58 0.41 8.18
C ALA A 143 6.89 0.64 7.40
N ASN A 144 7.89 -0.24 7.53
CA ASN A 144 9.12 -0.14 6.76
C ASN A 144 8.89 -0.29 5.24
N ARG A 145 8.08 -1.27 4.83
CA ARG A 145 7.71 -1.46 3.43
C ARG A 145 6.93 -0.26 2.89
N HIS A 146 6.02 0.29 3.69
CA HIS A 146 5.28 1.49 3.36
C HIS A 146 6.22 2.69 3.14
N ALA A 147 7.14 2.96 4.07
CA ALA A 147 8.10 4.05 3.94
C ALA A 147 9.00 3.90 2.70
N ALA A 148 9.47 2.68 2.43
CA ALA A 148 10.26 2.40 1.23
C ALA A 148 9.47 2.64 -0.06
N LEU A 149 8.21 2.20 -0.13
CA LEU A 149 7.33 2.47 -1.27
C LEU A 149 7.14 3.98 -1.48
N LEU A 150 6.83 4.73 -0.41
CA LEU A 150 6.64 6.18 -0.49
C LEU A 150 7.90 6.91 -0.98
N ALA A 151 9.08 6.44 -0.58
CA ALA A 151 10.35 6.99 -1.04
C ALA A 151 10.57 6.82 -2.55
N ILE A 152 9.94 5.81 -3.18
CA ILE A 152 10.09 5.52 -4.61
C ILE A 152 9.04 6.27 -5.45
N ILE A 153 7.80 6.35 -4.98
CA ILE A 153 6.70 6.88 -5.81
C ILE A 153 6.21 8.27 -5.39
N GLY A 154 6.57 8.74 -4.19
CA GLY A 154 6.03 9.97 -3.60
C GLY A 154 6.31 11.23 -4.43
N GLU A 155 7.43 11.27 -5.14
CA GLU A 155 7.80 12.41 -6.01
C GLU A 155 6.84 12.62 -7.20
N TYR A 156 6.09 11.59 -7.59
CA TYR A 156 5.14 11.68 -8.71
C TYR A 156 3.77 12.21 -8.29
N PHE A 157 3.61 12.57 -7.02
CA PHE A 157 2.40 13.12 -6.43
C PHE A 157 2.62 14.58 -6.02
N LYS A 158 1.59 15.40 -6.21
CA LYS A 158 1.57 16.83 -5.82
C LYS A 158 0.40 17.13 -4.90
N PRO A 159 0.47 18.14 -4.02
CA PRO A 159 -0.63 18.47 -3.12
C PRO A 159 -1.93 18.68 -3.92
N ARG A 160 -3.04 18.10 -3.45
CA ARG A 160 -4.34 18.41 -4.05
C ARG A 160 -4.58 19.91 -3.95
N LYS A 161 -4.98 20.54 -5.06
CA LYS A 161 -5.47 21.92 -4.99
C LYS A 161 -6.66 21.92 -4.04
N LYS A 162 -6.63 22.78 -3.01
CA LYS A 162 -7.83 23.06 -2.23
C LYS A 162 -8.86 23.61 -3.22
N SER A 163 -10.00 22.94 -3.36
CA SER A 163 -11.17 23.56 -3.97
C SER A 163 -11.45 24.83 -3.18
N ALA A 164 -11.27 25.99 -3.81
CA ALA A 164 -11.70 27.27 -3.27
C ALA A 164 -13.22 27.34 -3.22
#